data_AF-A0AAD4JGB8-F1
#
_entry.id   AF-A0AAD4JGB8-F1
#
_cell.length_a   1.000
_cell.length_b   1.000
_cell.length_c   1.000
_cell.angle_alpha   90.00
_cell.angle_beta   90.00
_cell.angle_gamma   90.00
#
_symmetry.space_group_name_H-M   'P 1'
#
loop_
_entity.id
_entity.type
_entity.pdbx_description
1 polymer ?
#
loop_
_entity_poly.entity_id
_entity_poly.type
_entity_poly.pdbx_seq_one_letter_code
_entity_poly.pdbx_strand_id
1 'polypeptide(L)'
;MSASRLGIKEVVEIIVETFPSAIFSAENDIKQTFLNLAVQNRCEKVFNYLMYQTGNHRYIYLDHIGSYDENSILHLAASLAPPHKLNLVTGAALQMQRELQWYKEVDKFISPNKRGWPNKDGKTAAEIFSEEHRDLKVEGEKWMKDTANSCTIAAALIATVVFAAAITVPGGNELDSGYPIFSKESAFTIFAVSDATSLFTSTTSLLMFLSILTSCYAEEDFLYALPKRLCIGLVSLFLSILFMMAAFSSTLYLVFGQKKAWVLLPVAAFACLPISCFVLLQFPLLIDVVSSTYGSAIFGKKSDRPFH
;
A
#
# COMPACT_ATOMS: atom_id res chain seq x y z
N MET A 1 -17.02 -26.03 -9.31
CA MET A 1 -15.94 -26.25 -8.33
C MET A 1 -14.55 -25.89 -8.85
N SER A 2 -13.99 -26.61 -9.83
CA SER A 2 -12.64 -26.31 -10.35
C SER A 2 -12.48 -24.87 -10.83
N ALA A 3 -13.47 -24.34 -11.56
CA ALA A 3 -13.47 -22.95 -12.02
C ALA A 3 -13.43 -21.93 -10.86
N SER A 4 -14.17 -22.17 -9.77
CA SER A 4 -14.12 -21.31 -8.57
C SER A 4 -12.78 -21.36 -7.87
N ARG A 5 -12.22 -22.56 -7.70
CA ARG A 5 -10.91 -22.78 -7.07
C ARG A 5 -9.79 -22.08 -7.83
N LEU A 6 -9.86 -22.09 -9.16
CA LEU A 6 -8.89 -21.45 -10.05
C LEU A 6 -9.19 -19.95 -10.30
N GLY A 7 -10.34 -19.44 -9.84
CA GLY A 7 -10.72 -18.04 -10.00
C GLY A 7 -11.17 -17.65 -11.42
N ILE A 8 -11.64 -18.62 -12.22
CA ILE A 8 -12.11 -18.42 -13.60
C ILE A 8 -13.57 -17.94 -13.56
N LYS A 9 -13.76 -16.61 -13.45
CA LYS A 9 -15.08 -15.98 -13.31
C LYS A 9 -16.03 -16.36 -14.44
N GLU A 10 -15.54 -16.34 -15.68
CA GLU A 10 -16.35 -16.48 -16.89
C GLU A 10 -17.03 -17.86 -16.95
N VAL A 11 -16.31 -18.91 -16.53
CA VAL A 11 -16.86 -20.27 -16.46
C VAL A 11 -17.85 -20.39 -15.31
N VAL A 12 -17.57 -19.78 -14.15
CA VAL A 12 -18.54 -19.76 -13.03
C VAL A 12 -19.82 -19.01 -13.42
N GLU A 13 -19.68 -17.90 -14.14
CA GLU A 13 -20.78 -17.08 -14.63
C GLU A 13 -21.72 -17.88 -15.54
N ILE A 14 -21.16 -18.51 -16.59
CA ILE A 14 -21.92 -19.37 -17.50
C ILE A 14 -22.63 -20.51 -16.76
N ILE A 15 -21.96 -21.17 -15.81
CA ILE A 15 -22.54 -22.29 -15.06
C ILE A 15 -23.71 -21.81 -14.20
N VAL A 16 -23.57 -20.69 -13.50
CA VAL A 16 -24.61 -20.17 -12.61
C VAL A 16 -25.80 -19.63 -13.39
N GLU A 17 -25.58 -18.98 -14.54
CA GLU A 17 -26.65 -18.51 -15.43
C GLU A 17 -27.41 -19.69 -16.06
N THR A 18 -26.69 -20.73 -16.49
CA THR A 18 -27.31 -21.91 -17.13
C THR A 18 -28.01 -22.81 -16.11
N PHE A 19 -27.42 -22.95 -14.92
CA PHE A 19 -27.91 -23.82 -13.85
C PHE A 19 -27.87 -23.08 -12.50
N PRO A 20 -28.87 -22.24 -12.17
CA PRO A 20 -28.87 -21.49 -10.91
C PRO A 20 -28.78 -22.37 -9.66
N SER A 21 -29.34 -23.58 -9.72
CA SER A 21 -29.24 -24.57 -8.62
C SER A 21 -27.82 -25.09 -8.38
N ALA A 22 -26.92 -24.97 -9.36
CA ALA A 22 -25.52 -25.39 -9.22
C ALA A 22 -24.79 -24.60 -8.12
N ILE A 23 -25.25 -23.40 -7.77
CA ILE A 23 -24.75 -22.62 -6.63
C ILE A 23 -24.74 -23.43 -5.33
N PHE A 24 -25.77 -24.27 -5.13
CA PHE A 24 -25.95 -25.09 -3.94
C PHE A 24 -25.29 -26.46 -4.04
N SER A 25 -24.79 -26.82 -5.23
CA SER A 25 -24.01 -28.04 -5.36
C SER A 25 -22.74 -27.90 -4.53
N ALA A 26 -22.39 -28.99 -3.86
CA ALA A 26 -21.22 -29.06 -3.02
C ALA A 26 -20.31 -30.20 -3.47
N GLU A 27 -19.01 -30.02 -3.29
CA GLU A 27 -18.03 -31.06 -3.61
C GLU A 27 -17.99 -32.09 -2.47
N ASN A 28 -18.34 -33.35 -2.78
CA ASN A 28 -18.22 -34.52 -1.92
C ASN A 28 -18.90 -34.37 -0.53
N ASP A 29 -18.53 -35.25 0.41
CA ASP A 29 -18.98 -35.27 1.81
C ASP A 29 -18.63 -33.99 2.61
N ILE A 30 -17.81 -33.08 2.04
CA ILE A 30 -17.23 -31.89 2.70
C ILE A 30 -18.16 -30.67 2.62
N LYS A 31 -19.25 -30.73 1.82
CA LYS A 31 -20.26 -29.64 1.70
C LYS A 31 -19.66 -28.26 1.31
N GLN A 32 -18.54 -28.22 0.58
CA GLN A 32 -17.97 -26.95 0.10
C GLN A 32 -18.68 -26.42 -1.14
N THR A 33 -19.17 -25.18 -1.06
CA THR A 33 -19.84 -24.49 -2.17
C THR A 33 -18.85 -23.75 -3.09
N PHE A 34 -19.35 -23.24 -4.23
CA PHE A 34 -18.59 -22.36 -5.12
C PHE A 34 -17.98 -21.16 -4.39
N LEU A 35 -18.69 -20.62 -3.39
CA LEU A 35 -18.26 -19.47 -2.63
C LEU A 35 -17.16 -19.84 -1.63
N ASN A 36 -17.28 -20.97 -0.93
CA ASN A 36 -16.24 -21.45 0.00
C ASN A 36 -14.89 -21.60 -0.69
N LEU A 37 -14.89 -22.26 -1.85
CA LEU A 37 -13.67 -22.42 -2.66
C LEU A 37 -13.10 -21.08 -3.13
N ALA A 38 -13.96 -20.13 -3.52
CA ALA A 38 -13.52 -18.81 -3.93
C ALA A 38 -12.90 -18.02 -2.77
N VAL A 39 -13.49 -18.10 -1.56
CA VAL A 39 -12.99 -17.44 -0.36
C VAL A 39 -11.63 -18.00 0.07
N GLN A 40 -11.55 -19.34 0.17
CA GLN A 40 -10.33 -20.04 0.57
C GLN A 40 -9.15 -19.77 -0.38
N ASN A 41 -9.42 -19.65 -1.69
CA ASN A 41 -8.37 -19.47 -2.71
C ASN A 41 -8.16 -18.00 -3.13
N ARG A 42 -8.66 -17.02 -2.38
CA ARG A 42 -8.54 -15.58 -2.70
C ARG A 42 -8.98 -15.23 -4.13
N CYS A 43 -10.07 -15.84 -4.59
CA CYS A 43 -10.58 -15.69 -5.95
C CYS A 43 -11.57 -14.52 -6.03
N GLU A 44 -11.03 -13.31 -5.96
CA GLU A 44 -11.77 -12.04 -5.85
C GLU A 44 -12.80 -11.82 -6.96
N LYS A 45 -12.47 -12.19 -8.21
CA LYS A 45 -13.38 -12.02 -9.35
C LYS A 45 -14.62 -12.91 -9.22
N VAL A 46 -14.43 -14.14 -8.75
CA VAL A 46 -15.52 -15.09 -8.50
C VAL A 46 -16.32 -14.66 -7.27
N PHE A 47 -15.65 -14.26 -6.18
CA PHE A 47 -16.30 -13.71 -4.99
C PHE A 47 -17.19 -12.51 -5.34
N ASN A 48 -16.66 -11.54 -6.10
CA ASN A 48 -17.42 -10.36 -6.47
C ASN A 48 -18.64 -10.68 -7.32
N TYR A 49 -18.50 -11.62 -8.26
CA TYR A 49 -19.63 -12.09 -9.06
C TYR A 49 -20.72 -12.69 -8.16
N LEU A 50 -20.35 -13.64 -7.32
CA LEU A 50 -21.29 -14.34 -6.44
C LEU A 50 -21.97 -13.38 -5.45
N MET A 51 -21.22 -12.49 -4.79
CA MET A 51 -21.74 -11.63 -3.72
C MET A 51 -22.44 -10.37 -4.22
N TYR A 52 -21.94 -9.73 -5.28
CA TYR A 52 -22.45 -8.43 -5.74
C TYR A 52 -23.37 -8.53 -6.96
N GLN A 53 -23.20 -9.54 -7.82
CA GLN A 53 -23.91 -9.61 -9.11
C GLN A 53 -25.10 -10.58 -9.10
N THR A 54 -25.09 -11.63 -8.27
CA THR A 54 -26.09 -12.73 -8.28
C THR A 54 -27.45 -12.42 -7.59
N GLY A 55 -27.91 -11.17 -7.58
CA GLY A 55 -29.27 -10.82 -7.11
C GLY A 55 -29.63 -11.26 -5.67
N ASN A 56 -30.90 -11.62 -5.42
CA ASN A 56 -31.50 -11.92 -4.10
C ASN A 56 -30.99 -13.20 -3.39
N HIS A 57 -30.09 -13.97 -4.01
CA HIS A 57 -29.59 -15.22 -3.42
C HIS A 57 -28.51 -15.02 -2.34
N ARG A 58 -28.04 -13.78 -2.12
CA ARG A 58 -26.97 -13.39 -1.17
C ARG A 58 -27.10 -14.01 0.22
N TYR A 59 -28.32 -14.08 0.76
CA TYR A 59 -28.58 -14.56 2.12
C TYR A 59 -28.40 -16.07 2.27
N ILE A 60 -28.58 -16.83 1.18
CA ILE A 60 -28.51 -18.31 1.22
C ILE A 60 -27.05 -18.78 1.24
N TYR A 61 -26.14 -18.00 0.67
CA TYR A 61 -24.69 -18.30 0.66
C TYR A 61 -24.04 -18.25 2.05
N LEU A 62 -24.58 -17.43 2.97
CA LEU A 62 -23.97 -17.10 4.26
C LEU A 62 -24.50 -17.97 5.40
N ASP A 63 -25.65 -18.62 5.21
CA ASP A 63 -26.28 -19.47 6.22
C ASP A 63 -25.78 -20.92 6.17
N HIS A 64 -25.21 -21.33 5.02
CA HIS A 64 -24.57 -22.62 4.88
C HIS A 64 -23.18 -22.65 5.54
N ILE A 65 -23.15 -23.05 6.82
CA ILE A 65 -21.97 -23.58 7.48
C ILE A 65 -21.52 -24.81 6.66
N GLY A 66 -20.44 -24.68 5.92
CA GLY A 66 -19.98 -25.69 4.98
C GLY A 66 -18.63 -26.25 5.41
N SER A 67 -18.62 -27.28 6.24
CA SER A 67 -17.52 -28.24 6.38
C SER A 67 -17.89 -29.36 7.38
N TYR A 68 -17.14 -30.46 7.33
CA TYR A 68 -16.99 -31.44 8.42
C TYR A 68 -16.45 -30.82 9.74
N ASP A 69 -15.85 -29.63 9.65
CA ASP A 69 -15.22 -28.88 10.74
C ASP A 69 -16.04 -27.68 11.24
N GLU A 70 -17.29 -27.54 10.77
CA GLU A 70 -18.19 -26.42 11.12
C GLU A 70 -17.63 -25.02 10.82
N ASN A 71 -16.60 -24.92 10.00
CA ASN A 71 -16.04 -23.64 9.56
C ASN A 71 -17.07 -22.84 8.75
N SER A 72 -17.37 -21.64 9.23
CA SER A 72 -18.10 -20.64 8.44
C SER A 72 -17.19 -20.07 7.34
N ILE A 73 -17.80 -19.39 6.35
CA ILE A 73 -17.05 -18.65 5.33
C ILE A 73 -16.07 -17.62 5.91
N LEU A 74 -16.36 -17.07 7.10
CA LEU A 74 -15.47 -16.13 7.78
C LEU A 74 -14.22 -16.84 8.31
N HIS A 75 -14.35 -18.09 8.79
CA HIS A 75 -13.19 -18.92 9.15
C HIS A 75 -12.33 -19.23 7.92
N LEU A 76 -12.94 -19.50 6.76
CA LEU A 76 -12.18 -19.69 5.50
C LEU A 76 -11.46 -18.42 5.03
N ALA A 77 -12.04 -17.25 5.30
CA ALA A 77 -11.39 -15.97 5.04
C ALA A 77 -10.27 -15.68 6.05
N ALA A 78 -10.40 -16.23 7.26
CA ALA A 78 -9.43 -16.10 8.33
C ALA A 78 -8.16 -16.93 8.14
N SER A 79 -8.26 -18.05 7.41
CA SER A 79 -7.09 -18.86 7.09
C SER A 79 -6.18 -18.19 6.08
N LEU A 80 -4.87 -18.36 6.20
CA LEU A 80 -3.84 -17.74 5.36
C LEU A 80 -4.00 -18.13 3.88
N ALA A 81 -3.85 -17.14 3.00
CA ALA A 81 -3.91 -17.37 1.56
C ALA A 81 -2.88 -18.43 1.09
N PRO A 82 -3.22 -19.20 0.03
CA PRO A 82 -2.25 -20.06 -0.63
C PRO A 82 -0.99 -19.27 -1.05
N PRO A 83 0.23 -19.83 -0.94
CA PRO A 83 1.48 -19.09 -1.19
C PRO A 83 1.54 -18.41 -2.55
N HIS A 84 0.99 -19.03 -3.60
CA HIS A 84 0.96 -18.48 -4.95
C HIS A 84 0.02 -17.26 -5.10
N LYS A 85 -0.90 -17.04 -4.16
CA LYS A 85 -1.75 -15.83 -4.08
C LYS A 85 -1.13 -14.79 -3.17
N LEU A 86 -0.61 -15.22 -2.01
CA LEU A 86 0.03 -14.34 -1.04
C LEU A 86 1.25 -13.62 -1.67
N ASN A 87 2.08 -14.36 -2.40
CA ASN A 87 3.31 -13.85 -3.01
C ASN A 87 3.08 -12.94 -4.24
N LEU A 88 1.83 -12.70 -4.65
CA LEU A 88 1.51 -11.70 -5.69
C LEU A 88 1.60 -10.27 -5.15
N VAL A 89 1.54 -10.09 -3.83
CA VAL A 89 1.60 -8.78 -3.19
C VAL A 89 3.02 -8.50 -2.71
N THR A 90 3.52 -7.29 -3.02
CA THR A 90 4.88 -6.85 -2.70
C THR A 90 5.05 -6.58 -1.21
N GLY A 91 5.96 -7.30 -0.55
CA GLY A 91 6.33 -7.03 0.85
C GLY A 91 5.32 -7.56 1.87
N ALA A 92 5.83 -8.13 2.97
CA ALA A 92 5.02 -8.79 3.99
C ALA A 92 3.97 -7.88 4.64
N ALA A 93 4.23 -6.58 4.77
CA ALA A 93 3.27 -5.64 5.34
C ALA A 93 2.06 -5.39 4.41
N LEU A 94 2.27 -5.32 3.10
CA LEU A 94 1.17 -5.19 2.15
C LEU A 94 0.43 -6.52 1.96
N GLN A 95 1.12 -7.65 2.09
CA GLN A 95 0.48 -8.97 2.18
C GLN A 95 -0.45 -9.04 3.39
N MET A 96 0.01 -8.62 4.58
CA MET A 96 -0.83 -8.55 5.77
C MET A 96 -2.02 -7.59 5.58
N GLN A 97 -1.79 -6.41 4.99
CA GLN A 97 -2.86 -5.48 4.63
C GLN A 97 -3.91 -6.15 3.73
N ARG A 98 -3.47 -6.90 2.72
CA ARG A 98 -4.35 -7.58 1.76
C ARG A 98 -5.23 -8.63 2.45
N GLU A 99 -4.64 -9.43 3.33
CA GLU A 99 -5.37 -10.47 4.06
C GLU A 99 -6.40 -9.86 5.02
N LEU A 100 -6.06 -8.76 5.70
CA LEU A 100 -7.02 -8.01 6.52
C LEU A 100 -8.16 -7.40 5.68
N GLN A 101 -7.85 -6.86 4.50
CA GLN A 101 -8.86 -6.34 3.59
C GLN A 101 -9.82 -7.43 3.13
N TRP A 102 -9.30 -8.61 2.79
CA TRP A 102 -10.10 -9.78 2.41
C TRP A 102 -10.99 -10.26 3.56
N TYR A 103 -10.42 -10.40 4.76
CA TYR A 103 -11.16 -10.80 5.95
C TYR A 103 -12.30 -9.81 6.27
N LYS A 104 -12.00 -8.50 6.31
CA LYS A 104 -13.02 -7.46 6.54
C LYS A 104 -14.05 -7.39 5.42
N GLU A 105 -13.68 -7.70 4.19
CA GLU A 105 -14.65 -7.74 3.09
C GLU A 105 -15.65 -8.89 3.26
N VAL A 106 -15.18 -10.09 3.58
CA VAL A 106 -16.06 -11.23 3.83
C VAL A 106 -16.93 -10.97 5.07
N ASP A 107 -16.37 -10.37 6.12
CA ASP A 107 -17.09 -10.03 7.37
C ASP A 107 -18.27 -9.06 7.18
N LYS A 108 -18.25 -8.19 6.16
CA LYS A 108 -19.37 -7.30 5.84
C LYS A 108 -20.66 -8.05 5.54
N PHE A 109 -20.53 -9.27 5.03
CA PHE A 109 -21.67 -10.11 4.68
C PHE A 109 -22.13 -10.99 5.83
N ILE A 110 -21.38 -11.08 6.92
CA ILE A 110 -21.70 -11.95 8.06
C ILE A 110 -22.58 -11.20 9.05
N SER A 111 -23.71 -11.83 9.42
CA SER A 111 -24.60 -11.30 10.46
C SER A 111 -23.81 -11.11 11.77
N PRO A 112 -23.98 -9.97 12.49
CA PRO A 112 -23.21 -9.67 13.70
C PRO A 112 -23.23 -10.79 14.74
N ASN A 113 -24.38 -11.46 14.92
CA ASN A 113 -24.55 -12.54 15.88
C ASN A 113 -23.72 -13.79 15.57
N LYS A 114 -23.23 -13.96 14.33
CA LYS A 114 -22.48 -15.13 13.87
C LYS A 114 -20.97 -14.95 13.86
N ARG A 115 -20.48 -13.72 14.08
CA ARG A 115 -19.03 -13.42 14.05
C ARG A 115 -18.25 -14.14 15.16
N GLY A 116 -18.88 -14.28 16.32
CA GLY A 116 -18.31 -14.96 17.47
C GLY A 116 -18.65 -16.46 17.56
N TRP A 117 -19.21 -17.05 16.51
CA TRP A 117 -19.49 -18.49 16.53
C TRP A 117 -18.18 -19.26 16.38
N PRO A 118 -17.89 -20.18 17.30
CA PRO A 118 -16.70 -21.01 17.19
C PRO A 118 -16.89 -22.07 16.10
N ASN A 119 -15.79 -22.52 15.51
CA ASN A 119 -15.73 -23.74 14.74
C ASN A 119 -15.71 -24.98 15.66
N LYS A 120 -15.55 -26.17 15.07
CA LYS A 120 -15.47 -27.44 15.81
C LYS A 120 -14.32 -27.51 16.83
N ASP A 121 -13.25 -26.76 16.61
CA ASP A 121 -12.11 -26.67 17.53
C ASP A 121 -12.34 -25.64 18.66
N GLY A 122 -13.52 -25.01 18.71
CA GLY A 122 -13.85 -23.99 19.71
C GLY A 122 -13.30 -22.61 19.38
N LYS A 123 -12.76 -22.38 18.18
CA LYS A 123 -12.12 -21.11 17.78
C LYS A 123 -13.02 -20.27 16.91
N THR A 124 -13.04 -18.97 17.17
CA THR A 124 -13.68 -17.97 16.31
C THR A 124 -12.80 -17.66 15.10
N ALA A 125 -13.40 -17.11 14.05
CA ALA A 125 -12.66 -16.68 12.87
C ALA A 125 -11.59 -15.61 13.18
N ALA A 126 -11.83 -14.74 14.17
CA ALA A 126 -10.85 -13.75 14.58
C ALA A 126 -9.62 -14.40 15.24
N GLU A 127 -9.83 -15.42 16.08
CA GLU A 127 -8.73 -16.18 16.70
C GLU A 127 -7.92 -16.94 15.64
N ILE A 128 -8.58 -17.58 14.67
CA ILE A 128 -7.89 -18.23 13.54
C ILE A 128 -7.06 -17.22 12.75
N PHE A 129 -7.61 -16.04 12.47
CA PHE A 129 -6.89 -15.01 11.72
C PHE A 129 -5.61 -14.60 12.45
N SER A 130 -5.71 -14.27 13.73
CA SER A 130 -4.55 -13.85 14.54
C SER A 130 -3.51 -14.97 14.69
N GLU A 131 -3.93 -16.24 14.77
CA GLU A 131 -3.02 -17.38 14.84
C GLU A 131 -2.30 -17.64 13.51
N GLU A 132 -3.04 -17.78 12.41
CA GLU A 132 -2.48 -18.13 11.09
C GLU A 132 -1.65 -16.99 10.49
N HIS A 133 -1.95 -15.74 10.82
CA HIS A 133 -1.23 -14.56 10.31
C HIS A 133 -0.15 -14.03 11.27
N ARG A 134 0.10 -14.72 12.39
CA ARG A 134 1.07 -14.26 13.40
C ARG A 134 2.46 -14.05 12.83
N ASP A 135 2.94 -15.01 12.05
CA ASP A 135 4.29 -14.94 11.48
C ASP A 135 4.36 -13.87 10.37
N LEU A 136 3.31 -13.77 9.53
CA LEU A 136 3.19 -12.71 8.52
C LEU A 136 3.15 -11.30 9.15
N LYS A 137 2.50 -11.15 10.31
CA LYS A 137 2.48 -9.90 11.07
C LYS A 137 3.88 -9.52 11.54
N VAL A 138 4.66 -10.47 12.06
CA VAL A 138 6.04 -10.25 12.51
C VAL A 138 6.93 -9.86 11.32
N GLU A 139 6.79 -10.55 10.19
CA GLU A 139 7.51 -10.21 8.95
C GLU A 139 7.10 -8.84 8.41
N GLY A 140 5.81 -8.51 8.46
CA GLY A 140 5.28 -7.21 8.06
C GLY A 140 5.78 -6.08 8.95
N GLU A 141 5.82 -6.27 10.26
CA GLU A 141 6.40 -5.32 11.21
C GLU A 141 7.88 -5.09 10.91
N LYS A 142 8.65 -6.17 10.72
CA LYS A 142 10.07 -6.08 10.37
C LYS A 142 10.27 -5.32 9.06
N TRP A 143 9.53 -5.67 8.02
CA TRP A 143 9.61 -5.02 6.71
C TRP A 143 9.31 -3.51 6.80
N MET A 144 8.29 -3.13 7.57
CA MET A 144 7.96 -1.71 7.81
C MET A 144 9.07 -0.98 8.57
N LYS A 145 9.63 -1.59 9.62
CA LYS A 145 10.72 -1.00 10.42
C LYS A 145 12.00 -0.84 9.60
N ASP A 146 12.39 -1.85 8.83
CA ASP A 146 13.59 -1.82 8.00
C ASP A 146 13.48 -0.74 6.90
N THR A 147 12.31 -0.64 6.28
CA THR A 147 12.01 0.40 5.27
C THR A 147 12.01 1.80 5.91
N ALA A 148 11.32 1.97 7.04
CA ALA A 148 11.25 3.25 7.75
C ALA A 148 12.62 3.70 8.26
N ASN A 149 13.43 2.80 8.81
CA ASN A 149 14.80 3.11 9.26
C ASN A 149 15.65 3.63 8.10
N SER A 150 15.68 2.91 6.98
CA SER A 150 16.46 3.28 5.80
C SER A 150 16.05 4.66 5.26
N CYS A 151 14.74 4.92 5.19
CA CYS A 151 14.23 6.20 4.71
C CYS A 151 14.41 7.34 5.73
N THR A 152 14.35 7.04 7.03
CA THR A 152 14.64 8.03 8.10
C THR A 152 16.07 8.53 7.99
N ILE A 153 17.04 7.64 7.75
CA ILE A 153 18.44 8.01 7.55
C ILE A 153 18.58 8.93 6.33
N ALA A 154 17.96 8.56 5.20
CA ALA A 154 17.97 9.40 3.99
C ALA A 154 17.34 10.78 4.23
N ALA A 155 16.18 10.85 4.88
CA ALA A 155 15.52 12.11 5.22
C ALA A 155 16.36 12.98 6.16
N ALA A 156 16.98 12.39 7.18
CA ALA A 156 17.86 13.11 8.10
C ALA A 156 19.08 13.71 7.39
N LEU A 157 19.70 12.94 6.48
CA LEU A 157 20.82 13.39 5.65
C LEU A 157 20.42 14.59 4.78
N ILE A 158 19.29 14.49 4.07
CA ILE A 158 18.80 15.59 3.22
C ILE A 158 18.50 16.84 4.05
N ALA A 159 17.79 16.68 5.17
CA ALA A 159 17.48 17.79 6.06
C ALA A 159 18.76 18.50 6.56
N THR A 160 19.79 17.72 6.91
CA THR A 160 21.08 18.25 7.38
C THR A 160 21.81 19.02 6.28
N VAL A 161 21.89 18.46 5.07
CA VAL A 161 22.59 19.08 3.93
C VAL A 161 21.91 20.40 3.52
N VAL A 162 20.59 20.38 3.43
CA VAL A 162 19.78 21.56 3.05
C VAL A 162 19.82 22.61 4.15
N PHE A 163 19.70 22.22 5.43
CA PHE A 163 19.86 23.16 6.55
C PHE A 163 21.23 23.84 6.55
N ALA A 164 22.30 23.07 6.29
CA ALA A 164 23.65 23.63 6.15
C ALA A 164 23.72 24.62 4.97
N ALA A 165 23.14 24.29 3.82
CA ALA A 165 23.08 25.18 2.66
C ALA A 165 22.31 26.48 2.94
N ALA A 166 21.25 26.43 3.75
CA ALA A 166 20.50 27.62 4.17
C ALA A 166 21.35 28.61 4.99
N ILE A 167 22.23 28.11 5.87
CA ILE A 167 23.10 28.94 6.72
C ILE A 167 24.40 29.33 6.00
N THR A 168 24.88 28.51 5.07
CA THR A 168 26.04 28.79 4.21
C THR A 168 25.58 29.08 2.78
N VAL A 169 24.86 30.20 2.62
CA VAL A 169 24.28 30.59 1.33
C VAL A 169 25.33 30.69 0.21
N PRO A 170 24.96 30.38 -1.04
CA PRO A 170 25.86 30.49 -2.19
C PRO A 170 26.48 31.88 -2.31
N GLY A 171 27.80 31.95 -2.47
CA GLY A 171 28.54 33.22 -2.56
C GLY A 171 28.82 33.90 -1.23
N GLY A 172 28.19 33.47 -0.13
CA GLY A 172 28.35 34.09 1.19
C GLY A 172 27.59 35.41 1.34
N ASN A 173 27.93 36.13 2.40
CA ASN A 173 27.27 37.39 2.79
C ASN A 173 28.20 38.58 2.55
N GLU A 174 27.63 39.73 2.22
CA GLU A 174 28.34 41.00 2.20
C GLU A 174 28.82 41.38 3.62
N LEU A 175 30.07 41.81 3.74
CA LEU A 175 30.72 42.13 5.02
C LEU A 175 30.03 43.26 5.81
N ASP A 176 29.51 44.26 5.10
CA ASP A 176 28.96 45.47 5.74
C ASP A 176 27.46 45.35 6.06
N SER A 177 26.71 44.61 5.23
CA SER A 177 25.25 44.57 5.29
C SER A 177 24.70 43.24 5.84
N GLY A 178 25.50 42.17 5.80
CA GLY A 178 25.10 40.82 6.17
C GLY A 178 24.17 40.14 5.16
N TYR A 179 23.78 40.82 4.08
CA TYR A 179 22.90 40.25 3.06
C TYR A 179 23.66 39.28 2.13
N PRO A 180 22.99 38.24 1.60
CA PRO A 180 23.58 37.36 0.60
C PRO A 180 24.02 38.13 -0.65
N ILE A 181 25.23 37.87 -1.15
CA ILE A 181 25.81 38.58 -2.31
C ILE A 181 24.93 38.43 -3.56
N PHE A 182 24.30 37.26 -3.74
CA PHE A 182 23.41 36.99 -4.87
C PHE A 182 21.94 37.35 -4.62
N SER A 183 21.63 38.11 -3.56
CA SER A 183 20.24 38.43 -3.17
C SER A 183 19.36 39.05 -4.27
N LYS A 184 19.96 39.73 -5.26
CA LYS A 184 19.27 40.35 -6.40
C LYS A 184 19.05 39.42 -7.59
N GLU A 185 19.71 38.25 -7.61
CA GLU A 185 19.62 37.29 -8.71
C GLU A 185 18.38 36.41 -8.55
N SER A 186 17.62 36.21 -9.63
CA SER A 186 16.42 35.37 -9.60
C SER A 186 16.71 33.92 -9.21
N ALA A 187 17.89 33.41 -9.57
CA ALA A 187 18.35 32.09 -9.16
C ALA A 187 18.51 31.97 -7.64
N PHE A 188 18.87 33.05 -6.93
CA PHE A 188 18.95 33.03 -5.48
C PHE A 188 17.58 32.84 -4.82
N THR A 189 16.53 33.47 -5.37
CA THR A 189 15.15 33.23 -4.90
C THR A 189 14.73 31.78 -5.13
N ILE A 190 15.05 31.20 -6.30
CA ILE A 190 14.77 29.78 -6.60
C ILE A 190 15.51 28.86 -5.63
N PHE A 191 16.78 29.16 -5.33
CA PHE A 191 17.57 28.44 -4.33
C PHE A 191 16.86 28.49 -2.96
N ALA A 192 16.58 29.68 -2.43
CA ALA A 192 16.03 29.83 -1.09
C ALA A 192 14.67 29.14 -0.91
N VAL A 193 13.78 29.25 -1.90
CA VAL A 193 12.45 28.61 -1.87
C VAL A 193 12.57 27.09 -1.98
N SER A 194 13.43 26.59 -2.88
CA SER A 194 13.63 25.15 -3.06
C SER A 194 14.29 24.53 -1.83
N ASP A 195 15.30 25.20 -1.28
CA ASP A 195 16.01 24.77 -0.08
C ASP A 195 15.05 24.68 1.12
N ALA A 196 14.27 25.72 1.41
CA ALA A 196 13.26 25.70 2.46
C ALA A 196 12.21 24.59 2.26
N THR A 197 11.71 24.43 1.03
CA THR A 197 10.71 23.40 0.72
C THR A 197 11.29 22.00 0.89
N SER A 198 12.54 21.79 0.48
CA SER A 198 13.27 20.54 0.67
C SER A 198 13.42 20.20 2.16
N LEU A 199 13.76 21.20 2.99
CA LEU A 199 13.92 21.03 4.43
C LEU A 199 12.63 20.59 5.12
N PHE A 200 11.53 21.30 4.86
CA PHE A 200 10.23 21.01 5.49
C PHE A 200 9.67 19.65 5.04
N THR A 201 9.81 19.32 3.77
CA THR A 201 9.37 18.02 3.24
C THR A 201 10.26 16.88 3.74
N SER A 202 11.57 17.09 3.89
CA SER A 202 12.45 16.08 4.50
C SER A 202 12.10 15.83 5.97
N THR A 203 11.87 16.91 6.73
CA THR A 203 11.49 16.83 8.15
C THR A 203 10.14 16.14 8.31
N THR A 204 9.18 16.44 7.45
CA THR A 204 7.87 15.77 7.43
C THR A 204 8.03 14.27 7.15
N SER A 205 8.88 13.91 6.19
CA SER A 205 9.19 12.51 5.88
C SER A 205 9.80 11.79 7.09
N LEU A 206 10.77 12.42 7.76
CA LEU A 206 11.41 11.92 8.97
C LEU A 206 10.40 11.65 10.09
N LEU A 207 9.48 12.60 10.34
CA LEU A 207 8.43 12.43 11.36
C LEU A 207 7.47 11.28 11.02
N MET A 208 7.12 11.10 9.74
CA MET A 208 6.25 9.99 9.31
C MET A 208 6.92 8.64 9.49
N PHE A 209 8.21 8.50 9.13
CA PHE A 209 8.94 7.26 9.34
C PHE A 209 9.21 7.00 10.83
N LEU A 210 9.49 8.03 11.63
CA LEU A 210 9.60 7.88 13.09
C LEU A 210 8.27 7.43 13.72
N SER A 211 7.14 7.90 13.19
CA SER A 211 5.80 7.45 13.61
C SER A 211 5.52 5.98 13.24
N ILE A 212 6.16 5.44 12.21
CA ILE A 212 6.12 4.01 11.90
C ILE A 212 6.95 3.22 12.92
N LEU A 213 8.16 3.69 13.24
CA LEU A 213 9.06 3.02 14.18
C LEU A 213 8.50 2.95 15.61
N THR A 214 7.70 3.95 16.02
CA THR A 214 7.09 4.04 17.35
C THR A 214 5.69 3.45 17.45
N SER A 215 5.14 2.89 16.37
CA SER A 215 3.78 2.31 16.36
C SER A 215 3.71 0.99 17.13
N CYS A 216 2.55 0.65 17.67
CA CYS A 216 2.32 -0.61 18.40
C CYS A 216 2.14 -1.84 17.49
N TYR A 217 1.99 -1.65 16.17
CA TYR A 217 1.76 -2.70 15.17
C TYR A 217 0.61 -3.64 15.54
N ALA A 218 -0.54 -3.07 15.92
CA ALA A 218 -1.77 -3.85 16.01
C ALA A 218 -2.15 -4.38 14.62
N GLU A 219 -2.84 -5.52 14.54
CA GLU A 219 -3.24 -6.09 13.24
C GLU A 219 -4.03 -5.06 12.41
N GLU A 220 -4.96 -4.35 13.04
CA GLU A 220 -5.74 -3.32 12.36
C GLU A 220 -4.91 -2.14 11.83
N ASP A 221 -3.73 -1.86 12.40
CA ASP A 221 -2.88 -0.77 11.94
C ASP A 221 -2.35 -1.02 10.51
N PHE A 222 -2.20 -2.29 10.11
CA PHE A 222 -1.77 -2.69 8.77
C PHE A 222 -2.80 -2.36 7.68
N LEU A 223 -4.07 -2.13 8.04
CA LEU A 223 -5.10 -1.81 7.04
C LEU A 223 -4.92 -0.43 6.41
N TYR A 224 -4.68 0.59 7.24
CA TYR A 224 -4.70 1.97 6.80
C TYR A 224 -3.66 2.84 7.49
N ALA A 225 -3.48 2.70 8.81
CA ALA A 225 -2.60 3.60 9.56
C ALA A 225 -1.15 3.50 9.10
N LEU A 226 -0.59 2.28 9.05
CA LEU A 226 0.80 2.04 8.65
C LEU A 226 1.04 2.33 7.15
N PRO A 227 0.24 1.80 6.20
CA PRO A 227 0.42 2.09 4.77
C PRO A 227 0.28 3.58 4.44
N LYS A 228 -0.65 4.30 5.09
CA LYS A 228 -0.82 5.73 4.91
C LYS A 228 0.40 6.52 5.38
N ARG A 229 0.92 6.22 6.58
CA ARG A 229 2.14 6.87 7.10
C ARG A 229 3.31 6.62 6.15
N LEU A 230 3.44 5.39 5.65
CA LEU A 230 4.49 5.01 4.70
C LEU A 230 4.38 5.81 3.39
N CYS A 231 3.16 5.89 2.84
CA CYS A 231 2.88 6.66 1.63
C CYS A 231 3.24 8.15 1.80
N ILE A 232 2.77 8.79 2.87
CA ILE A 232 3.07 10.22 3.13
C ILE A 232 4.57 10.42 3.31
N GLY A 233 5.25 9.53 4.03
CA GLY A 233 6.70 9.55 4.21
C GLY A 233 7.45 9.48 2.88
N LEU A 234 7.11 8.52 2.02
CA LEU A 234 7.75 8.34 0.70
C LEU A 234 7.48 9.50 -0.26
N VAL A 235 6.24 10.01 -0.32
CA VAL A 235 5.89 11.18 -1.16
C VAL A 235 6.67 12.41 -0.70
N SER A 236 6.74 12.64 0.61
CA SER A 236 7.46 13.78 1.18
C SER A 236 8.98 13.65 0.96
N LEU A 237 9.53 12.44 1.03
CA LEU A 237 10.94 12.17 0.73
C LEU A 237 11.26 12.46 -0.74
N PHE A 238 10.41 12.00 -1.66
CA PHE A 238 10.57 12.26 -3.09
C PHE A 238 10.57 13.76 -3.39
N LEU A 239 9.61 14.49 -2.81
CA LEU A 239 9.49 15.93 -2.98
C LEU A 239 10.74 16.65 -2.45
N SER A 240 11.27 16.20 -1.32
CA SER A 240 12.52 16.71 -0.76
C SER A 240 13.72 16.51 -1.70
N ILE A 241 13.89 15.32 -2.26
CA ILE A 241 14.96 15.04 -3.23
C ILE A 241 14.84 15.97 -4.45
N LEU A 242 13.63 16.14 -4.99
CA LEU A 242 13.39 17.00 -6.15
C LEU A 242 13.79 18.46 -5.87
N PHE A 243 13.36 19.01 -4.74
CA PHE A 243 13.70 20.38 -4.36
C PHE A 243 15.16 20.56 -3.96
N MET A 244 15.78 19.55 -3.31
CA MET A 244 17.22 19.57 -3.05
C MET A 244 18.02 19.65 -4.35
N MET A 245 17.64 18.87 -5.37
CA MET A 245 18.32 18.94 -6.68
C MET A 245 18.09 20.28 -7.38
N ALA A 246 16.90 20.89 -7.23
CA ALA A 246 16.63 22.23 -7.74
C ALA A 246 17.47 23.31 -7.04
N ALA A 247 17.57 23.25 -5.71
CA ALA A 247 18.42 24.15 -4.91
C ALA A 247 19.89 24.02 -5.32
N PHE A 248 20.41 22.79 -5.41
CA PHE A 248 21.77 22.52 -5.84
C PHE A 248 22.06 23.03 -7.26
N SER A 249 21.13 22.80 -8.20
CA SER A 249 21.25 23.31 -9.57
C SER A 249 21.30 24.83 -9.62
N SER A 250 20.49 25.50 -8.80
CA SER A 250 20.48 26.95 -8.69
C SER A 250 21.79 27.49 -8.10
N THR A 251 22.32 26.83 -7.07
CA THR A 251 23.63 27.14 -6.49
C THR A 251 24.76 27.04 -7.52
N LEU A 252 24.80 25.97 -8.32
CA LEU A 252 25.83 25.84 -9.37
C LEU A 252 25.70 26.91 -10.45
N TYR A 253 24.48 27.31 -10.80
CA TYR A 253 24.25 28.41 -11.72
C TYR A 253 24.74 29.76 -11.16
N LEU A 254 24.47 30.04 -9.88
CA LEU A 254 24.94 31.27 -9.23
C LEU A 254 26.47 31.34 -9.17
N VAL A 255 27.13 30.23 -8.82
CA VAL A 255 28.59 30.19 -8.61
C VAL A 255 29.38 30.12 -9.92
N PHE A 256 28.92 29.33 -10.90
CA PHE A 256 29.67 29.04 -12.14
C PHE A 256 28.98 29.52 -13.42
N GLY A 257 27.67 29.78 -13.37
CA GLY A 257 26.82 30.05 -14.54
C GLY A 257 26.82 31.50 -15.00
N GLN A 258 27.21 32.45 -14.15
CA GLN A 258 27.47 33.85 -14.53
C GLN A 258 28.56 33.87 -15.63
N LYS A 259 28.14 33.93 -16.91
CA LYS A 259 28.91 33.95 -18.17
C LYS A 259 29.19 32.62 -18.90
N LYS A 260 28.74 31.45 -18.40
CA LYS A 260 28.95 30.15 -19.10
C LYS A 260 27.74 29.22 -19.04
N ALA A 261 26.78 29.44 -19.94
CA ALA A 261 25.56 28.62 -20.07
C ALA A 261 25.83 27.12 -20.28
N TRP A 262 27.00 26.73 -20.81
CA TRP A 262 27.37 25.33 -21.04
C TRP A 262 27.53 24.51 -19.74
N VAL A 263 27.74 25.17 -18.58
CA VAL A 263 27.81 24.51 -17.26
C VAL A 263 26.45 23.96 -16.82
N LEU A 264 25.34 24.50 -17.32
CA LEU A 264 24.00 24.01 -17.00
C LEU A 264 23.71 22.61 -17.55
N LEU A 265 24.35 22.24 -18.67
CA LEU A 265 24.13 20.96 -19.34
C LEU A 265 24.56 19.74 -18.49
N PRO A 266 25.81 19.67 -17.98
CA PRO A 266 26.21 18.59 -17.09
C PRO A 266 25.47 18.64 -15.75
N VAL A 267 25.16 19.82 -15.21
CA VAL A 267 24.40 19.96 -13.96
C VAL A 267 23.00 19.37 -14.08
N ALA A 268 22.29 19.67 -15.17
CA ALA A 268 20.99 19.08 -15.46
C ALA A 268 21.11 17.55 -15.62
N ALA A 269 22.13 17.06 -16.33
CA ALA A 269 22.36 15.62 -16.50
C ALA A 269 22.59 14.92 -15.15
N PHE A 270 23.44 15.47 -14.28
CA PHE A 270 23.67 14.92 -12.94
C PHE A 270 22.47 15.05 -12.02
N ALA A 271 21.64 16.09 -12.17
CA ALA A 271 20.40 16.26 -11.41
C ALA A 271 19.34 15.21 -11.76
N CYS A 272 19.27 14.83 -13.04
CA CYS A 272 18.34 13.81 -13.51
C CYS A 272 18.67 12.41 -12.98
N LEU A 273 19.93 12.09 -12.66
CA LEU A 273 20.33 10.76 -12.21
C LEU A 273 19.65 10.32 -10.90
N PRO A 274 19.78 11.03 -9.76
CA PRO A 274 19.13 10.62 -8.51
C PRO A 274 17.61 10.64 -8.60
N ILE A 275 17.03 11.58 -9.36
CA ILE A 275 15.58 11.64 -9.61
C ILE A 275 15.13 10.38 -10.38
N SER A 276 15.84 10.02 -11.45
CA SER A 276 15.53 8.84 -12.25
C SER A 276 15.71 7.56 -11.44
N CYS A 277 16.78 7.46 -10.64
CA CYS A 277 16.99 6.32 -9.74
C CYS A 277 15.85 6.17 -8.74
N PHE A 278 15.38 7.27 -8.13
CA PHE A 278 14.25 7.21 -7.21
C PHE A 278 12.97 6.78 -7.92
N VAL A 279 12.68 7.35 -9.09
CA VAL A 279 11.52 6.97 -9.91
C VAL A 279 11.57 5.49 -10.30
N LEU A 280 12.74 4.95 -10.65
CA LEU A 280 12.85 3.54 -11.03
C LEU A 280 12.72 2.58 -9.84
N LEU A 281 13.26 2.95 -8.67
CA LEU A 281 13.36 2.03 -7.52
C LEU A 281 12.19 2.15 -6.53
N GLN A 282 11.73 3.37 -6.23
CA GLN A 282 10.77 3.63 -5.16
C GLN A 282 9.35 3.87 -5.68
N PHE A 283 9.20 4.31 -6.92
CA PHE A 283 7.88 4.54 -7.52
C PHE A 283 7.03 3.27 -7.63
N PRO A 284 7.57 2.09 -7.99
CA PRO A 284 6.79 0.85 -7.99
C PRO A 284 6.20 0.55 -6.60
N LEU A 285 7.01 0.70 -5.55
CA LEU A 285 6.57 0.53 -4.17
C LEU A 285 5.46 1.54 -3.80
N LEU A 286 5.61 2.80 -4.20
CA LEU A 286 4.62 3.84 -3.94
C LEU A 286 3.30 3.54 -4.65
N ILE A 287 3.35 3.08 -5.91
CA ILE A 287 2.17 2.62 -6.64
C ILE A 287 1.50 1.46 -5.91
N ASP A 288 2.27 0.47 -5.46
CA ASP A 288 1.74 -0.71 -4.76
C ASP A 288 1.04 -0.30 -3.45
N VAL A 289 1.65 0.58 -2.65
CA VAL A 289 1.06 1.10 -1.40
C VAL A 289 -0.22 1.89 -1.68
N VAL A 290 -0.20 2.78 -2.67
CA VAL A 290 -1.37 3.62 -3.02
C VAL A 290 -2.48 2.77 -3.62
N SER A 291 -2.17 1.84 -4.52
CA SER A 291 -3.13 0.92 -5.13
C SER A 291 -3.76 0.00 -4.08
N SER A 292 -2.94 -0.56 -3.18
CA SER A 292 -3.43 -1.41 -2.09
C SER A 292 -4.32 -0.63 -1.11
N THR A 293 -3.96 0.61 -0.77
CA THR A 293 -4.66 1.39 0.27
C THR A 293 -5.85 2.20 -0.25
N TYR A 294 -5.74 2.75 -1.46
CA TYR A 294 -6.68 3.72 -2.05
C TYR A 294 -7.21 3.32 -3.43
N GLY A 295 -6.70 2.22 -4.02
CA GLY A 295 -7.11 1.77 -5.35
C GLY A 295 -8.60 1.47 -5.43
N SER A 296 -9.11 1.35 -6.68
CA SER A 296 -10.50 0.97 -6.93
C SER A 296 -10.84 -0.23 -6.07
N ALA A 297 -11.93 -0.15 -5.30
CA ALA A 297 -12.34 -1.22 -4.39
C ALA A 297 -12.24 -2.55 -5.13
N ILE A 298 -11.27 -3.36 -4.71
CA ILE A 298 -11.02 -4.65 -5.36
C ILE A 298 -12.28 -5.51 -5.26
N PHE A 299 -13.12 -5.19 -4.27
CA PHE A 299 -14.41 -5.74 -3.97
C PHE A 299 -15.53 -4.76 -4.32
N GLY A 300 -16.57 -5.27 -4.98
CA GLY A 300 -17.69 -4.47 -5.45
C GLY A 300 -18.22 -4.95 -6.81
N LYS A 301 -19.32 -4.34 -7.26
CA LYS A 301 -19.95 -4.66 -8.55
C LYS A 301 -19.06 -4.16 -9.69
N LYS A 302 -18.50 -5.08 -10.49
CA LYS A 302 -17.59 -4.76 -11.61
C LYS A 302 -18.23 -4.76 -13.00
N SER A 303 -19.52 -5.11 -13.09
CA SER A 303 -20.31 -5.10 -14.34
C SER A 303 -21.77 -4.88 -14.01
N ASP A 304 -22.45 -4.06 -14.82
CA ASP A 304 -23.88 -3.74 -14.72
C ASP A 304 -24.79 -4.69 -15.50
N ARG A 305 -24.24 -5.77 -16.07
CA ARG A 305 -25.05 -6.78 -16.74
C ARG A 305 -26.09 -7.35 -15.76
N PRO A 306 -27.39 -7.23 -16.05
CA PRO A 306 -28.44 -7.78 -15.19
C PRO A 306 -28.36 -9.30 -15.18
N PHE A 307 -28.53 -9.89 -14.00
CA PHE A 307 -28.85 -11.30 -13.85
C PHE A 307 -30.28 -11.50 -14.38
N HIS A 308 -30.44 -12.34 -15.39
CA HIS A 308 -31.75 -12.71 -15.95
C HIS A 308 -32.16 -14.11 -15.50
#